data_AF-A0A1Q3CZG3-F1
#
_entry.id   AF-A0A1Q3CZG3-F1
#
_cell.length_a   1.000
_cell.length_b   1.000
_cell.length_c   1.000
_cell.angle_alpha   90.00
_cell.angle_beta   90.00
_cell.angle_gamma   90.00
#
_symmetry.space_group_name_H-M   'P 1'
#
loop_
_entity.id
_entity.type
_entity.pdbx_description
1 polymer ?
#
loop_
_entity_poly.entity_id
_entity_poly.type
_entity_poly.pdbx_seq_one_letter_code
_entity_poly.pdbx_strand_id
1 'polypeptide(L)'
;IEANQEDISILKKALHGSSSRVEGHSSKFKVPEPKSFSGKRDGKCLENFLWDMEQYLEATRVPDIEKVPITSMYLSGDSKLWWRTRVLDNENFGRPRIATCDDLVKEL
;
A
#
# COMPACT_ATOMS: atom_id res chain seq x y z
N ILE A 1 -44.45 -18.00 -7.36
CA ILE A 1 -44.46 -16.53 -7.51
C ILE A 1 -43.44 -16.23 -8.59
N GLU A 2 -43.91 -15.99 -9.81
CA GLU A 2 -43.06 -15.70 -10.97
C GLU A 2 -42.59 -14.25 -10.84
N ALA A 3 -41.30 -14.05 -10.59
CA ALA A 3 -40.71 -12.71 -10.62
C ALA A 3 -40.76 -12.23 -12.07
N ASN A 4 -41.56 -11.19 -12.32
CA ASN A 4 -41.73 -10.65 -13.67
C ASN A 4 -40.38 -10.13 -14.19
N GLN A 5 -40.09 -10.37 -15.47
CA GLN A 5 -38.80 -10.00 -16.07
C GLN A 5 -38.59 -8.47 -16.15
N GLU A 6 -39.68 -7.71 -16.03
CA GLU A 6 -39.71 -6.25 -16.06
C GLU A 6 -39.09 -5.67 -14.78
N ASP A 7 -39.42 -6.20 -13.61
CA ASP A 7 -38.87 -5.79 -12.31
C ASP A 7 -37.35 -6.02 -12.26
N ILE A 8 -36.89 -7.15 -12.81
CA ILE A 8 -35.45 -7.47 -12.90
C ILE A 8 -34.73 -6.49 -13.84
N SER A 9 -35.38 -6.08 -14.92
CA SER A 9 -34.82 -5.13 -15.88
C SER A 9 -34.69 -3.72 -15.28
N ILE A 10 -35.69 -3.29 -14.51
CA ILE A 10 -35.67 -2.01 -13.81
C ILE A 10 -34.56 -1.99 -12.74
N LEU A 11 -34.43 -3.05 -11.94
CA LEU A 11 -33.36 -3.19 -10.94
C LEU A 11 -31.97 -3.17 -11.59
N LYS A 12 -31.79 -3.85 -12.73
CA LYS A 12 -30.53 -3.82 -13.48
C LYS A 12 -30.23 -2.44 -14.06
N LYS A 13 -31.23 -1.70 -14.52
CA LYS A 13 -31.05 -0.32 -14.99
C LYS A 13 -30.72 0.64 -13.87
N ALA A 14 -31.28 0.48 -12.68
CA ALA A 14 -30.95 1.30 -11.51
C ALA A 14 -29.51 1.07 -11.03
N LEU A 15 -28.99 -0.17 -11.13
CA LEU A 15 -27.60 -0.48 -10.79
C LEU A 15 -26.58 0.16 -11.75
N HIS A 16 -26.96 0.36 -13.02
CA HIS A 16 -26.10 0.95 -14.05
C HIS A 16 -26.39 2.44 -14.33
N GLY A 17 -27.48 2.98 -13.79
CA GLY A 17 -28.00 4.30 -14.09
C GLY A 17 -27.57 5.34 -13.06
N SER A 18 -26.67 6.24 -13.49
CA SER A 18 -26.26 7.46 -12.80
C SER A 18 -25.42 7.28 -11.53
N SER A 19 -24.20 6.78 -11.72
CA SER A 19 -23.05 7.41 -11.04
C SER A 19 -22.58 8.63 -11.85
N SER A 20 -23.47 9.60 -12.07
CA SER A 20 -23.00 10.98 -12.24
C SER A 20 -22.69 11.44 -10.83
N ARG A 21 -21.45 11.18 -10.40
CA ARG A 21 -20.90 11.71 -9.16
C ARG A 21 -21.04 13.22 -9.25
N VAL A 22 -22.09 13.76 -8.64
CA VAL A 22 -22.11 15.14 -8.21
C VAL A 22 -20.86 15.26 -7.34
N GLU A 23 -19.83 15.90 -7.87
CA GLU A 23 -18.68 16.34 -7.10
C GLU A 23 -19.13 17.47 -6.18
N GLY A 24 -20.01 17.12 -5.23
CA GLY A 24 -20.08 17.81 -3.97
C GLY A 24 -18.67 17.80 -3.42
N HIS A 25 -18.21 18.96 -2.95
CA HIS A 25 -16.89 19.14 -2.38
C HIS A 25 -16.74 18.21 -1.17
N SER A 26 -16.41 16.95 -1.42
CA SER A 26 -15.89 16.04 -0.42
C SER A 26 -14.61 16.70 0.04
N SER A 27 -14.55 17.12 1.30
CA SER A 27 -13.28 17.34 1.97
C SER A 27 -12.42 16.11 1.63
N LYS A 28 -11.44 16.29 0.73
CA LYS A 28 -10.60 15.18 0.24
C LYS A 28 -9.72 14.81 1.42
N PHE A 29 -10.21 13.91 2.26
CA PHE A 29 -9.45 13.35 3.37
C PHE A 29 -8.16 12.77 2.79
N LYS A 30 -7.03 13.37 3.14
CA LYS A 30 -5.72 12.87 2.76
C LYS A 30 -5.30 11.87 3.81
N VAL A 31 -4.93 10.67 3.37
CA VAL A 31 -4.33 9.68 4.26
C VAL A 31 -3.03 10.28 4.81
N PRO A 32 -2.81 10.32 6.13
CA PRO A 32 -1.56 10.80 6.71
C PRO A 32 -0.38 9.94 6.25
N GLU A 33 0.73 10.59 5.88
CA GLU A 33 1.95 9.88 5.47
C GLU A 33 2.69 9.30 6.70
N PRO A 34 3.22 8.07 6.61
CA PRO A 34 4.03 7.46 7.66
C PRO A 34 5.33 8.20 7.93
N LYS A 35 5.82 8.06 9.17
CA LYS A 35 7.15 8.56 9.52
C LYS A 35 8.23 7.68 8.90
N SER A 36 9.31 8.29 8.41
CA SER A 36 10.44 7.54 7.88
C SER A 36 11.22 6.79 8.96
N PHE A 37 11.70 5.60 8.60
CA PHE A 37 12.56 4.78 9.46
C PHE A 37 14.02 4.94 9.07
N SER A 38 14.90 5.24 10.04
CA SER A 38 16.31 5.53 9.78
C SER A 38 17.26 4.38 10.09
N GLY A 39 16.76 3.23 10.53
CA GLY A 39 17.60 2.11 11.00
C GLY A 39 17.99 2.19 12.46
N LYS A 40 17.18 2.87 13.30
CA LYS A 40 17.44 2.90 14.74
C LYS A 40 17.36 1.46 15.29
N ARG A 41 18.35 1.07 16.09
CA ARG A 41 18.39 -0.21 16.82
C ARG A 41 17.43 -0.21 18.03
N ASP A 42 16.19 0.17 17.77
CA ASP A 42 15.09 0.18 18.73
C ASP A 42 13.91 -0.56 18.08
N GLY A 43 13.61 -1.75 18.61
CA GLY A 43 12.54 -2.61 18.10
C GLY A 43 11.18 -1.91 18.09
N LYS A 44 10.93 -1.00 19.04
CA LYS A 44 9.67 -0.23 19.08
C LYS A 44 9.56 0.76 17.93
N CYS A 45 10.67 1.41 17.56
CA CYS A 45 10.69 2.31 16.41
C CYS A 45 10.43 1.55 15.11
N LEU A 46 10.97 0.34 14.99
CA LEU A 46 10.72 -0.53 13.83
C LEU A 46 9.26 -0.99 13.82
N GLU A 47 8.74 -1.55 14.92
CA GLU A 47 7.36 -2.03 15.02
C GLU A 47 6.34 -0.92 14.71
N ASN A 48 6.52 0.28 15.26
CA ASN A 48 5.64 1.43 14.96
C ASN A 48 5.70 1.82 13.47
N PHE A 49 6.89 1.87 12.88
CA PHE A 49 7.04 2.17 11.46
C PHE A 49 6.28 1.16 10.59
N LEU A 50 6.36 -0.13 10.92
CA LEU A 50 5.70 -1.18 10.16
C LEU A 50 4.19 -1.09 10.26
N TRP A 51 3.69 -0.88 11.48
CA TRP A 51 2.27 -0.68 11.70
C TRP A 51 1.76 0.53 10.89
N ASP A 52 2.44 1.67 10.96
CA ASP A 52 2.06 2.87 10.23
C ASP A 52 2.09 2.66 8.71
N MET A 53 3.10 1.96 8.19
CA MET A 53 3.21 1.63 6.77
C MET A 53 2.10 0.69 6.30
N GLU A 54 1.77 -0.35 7.06
CA GLU A 54 0.69 -1.28 6.73
C GLU A 54 -0.65 -0.54 6.65
N GLN A 55 -0.97 0.26 7.67
CA GLN A 55 -2.20 1.05 7.68
C GLN A 55 -2.26 2.05 6.51
N TYR A 56 -1.14 2.68 6.18
CA TYR A 56 -1.05 3.61 5.06
C TYR A 56 -1.28 2.92 3.70
N LEU A 57 -0.60 1.79 3.46
CA LEU A 57 -0.72 1.03 2.21
C LEU A 57 -2.14 0.51 2.00
N GLU A 58 -2.78 0.02 3.07
CA GLU A 58 -4.17 -0.44 3.04
C GLU A 58 -5.15 0.73 2.83
N ALA A 59 -4.98 1.84 3.55
CA ALA A 59 -5.83 3.02 3.40
C ALA A 59 -5.72 3.66 1.99
N THR A 60 -4.55 3.55 1.36
CA THR A 60 -4.30 4.05 0.00
C THR A 60 -4.58 3.00 -1.09
N ARG A 61 -4.95 1.77 -0.71
CA ARG A 61 -5.27 0.65 -1.63
C ARG A 61 -4.13 0.33 -2.60
N VAL A 62 -2.90 0.33 -2.09
CA VAL A 62 -1.71 0.04 -2.89
C VAL A 62 -1.70 -1.45 -3.28
N PRO A 63 -1.50 -1.79 -4.57
CA PRO A 63 -1.33 -3.17 -5.02
C PRO A 63 -0.12 -3.85 -4.39
N ASP A 64 -0.18 -5.15 -4.14
CA ASP A 64 0.91 -5.88 -3.45
C ASP A 64 2.28 -5.75 -4.14
N ILE A 65 2.30 -5.70 -5.48
CA ILE A 65 3.53 -5.51 -6.27
C ILE A 65 4.23 -4.16 -6.02
N GLU A 66 3.48 -3.17 -5.51
CA GLU A 66 3.95 -1.82 -5.22
C GLU A 66 4.24 -1.57 -3.73
N LYS A 67 3.82 -2.49 -2.84
CA LYS A 67 4.00 -2.33 -1.38
C LYS A 67 5.48 -2.24 -0.97
N VAL A 68 6.33 -3.14 -1.48
CA VAL A 68 7.78 -3.11 -1.20
C VAL A 68 8.46 -1.83 -1.72
N PRO A 69 8.33 -1.44 -3.01
CA PRO A 69 8.97 -0.22 -3.49
C PRO A 69 8.47 1.02 -2.75
N ILE A 70 7.17 1.14 -2.45
CA ILE A 70 6.64 2.26 -1.67
C ILE A 70 7.19 2.27 -0.23
N THR A 71 7.20 1.12 0.46
CA THR A 71 7.79 1.02 1.82
C THR A 71 9.26 1.44 1.81
N SER A 72 10.01 1.06 0.78
CA SER A 72 11.41 1.45 0.64
C SER A 72 11.63 2.97 0.50
N MET A 73 10.64 3.70 -0.03
CA MET A 73 10.72 5.15 -0.15
C MET A 73 10.73 5.84 1.22
N TYR A 74 10.06 5.25 2.21
CA TYR A 74 10.01 5.71 3.60
C TYR A 74 11.21 5.25 4.44
N LEU A 75 12.16 4.50 3.87
CA LEU A 75 13.46 4.31 4.50
C LEU A 75 14.31 5.58 4.37
N SER A 76 15.08 5.84 5.43
CA SER A 76 16.01 6.96 5.56
C SER A 76 17.30 6.50 6.23
N GLY A 77 18.31 7.39 6.32
CA GLY A 77 19.57 7.10 7.00
C GLY A 77 20.22 5.79 6.53
N ASP A 78 20.70 5.01 7.50
CA ASP A 78 21.43 3.77 7.26
C ASP A 78 20.55 2.69 6.63
N SER A 79 19.26 2.61 6.98
CA SER A 79 18.32 1.68 6.33
C SER A 79 18.17 1.95 4.83
N LYS A 80 18.18 3.21 4.41
CA LYS A 80 18.10 3.56 2.99
C LYS A 80 19.39 3.21 2.25
N LEU A 81 20.55 3.38 2.89
CA LEU A 81 21.83 2.96 2.34
C LEU A 81 21.87 1.45 2.16
N TRP A 82 21.46 0.70 3.18
CA TRP A 82 21.34 -0.75 3.11
C TRP A 82 20.44 -1.21 1.96
N TRP A 83 19.24 -0.61 1.80
CA TRP A 83 18.33 -0.97 0.70
C TRP A 83 18.96 -0.78 -0.68
N ARG A 84 19.71 0.32 -0.89
CA ARG A 84 20.40 0.57 -2.16
C ARG A 84 21.45 -0.51 -2.45
N THR A 85 22.25 -0.88 -1.46
CA THR A 85 23.20 -1.99 -1.59
C THR A 85 22.47 -3.30 -1.87
N ARG A 86 21.37 -3.57 -1.16
CA ARG A 86 20.57 -4.79 -1.31
C ARG A 86 19.98 -4.96 -2.71
N VAL A 87 19.54 -3.85 -3.33
CA VAL A 87 19.04 -3.83 -4.72
C VAL A 87 20.17 -4.07 -5.71
N LEU A 88 21.33 -3.42 -5.55
CA LEU A 88 22.51 -3.67 -6.40
C LEU A 88 22.99 -5.13 -6.27
N ASP A 89 22.90 -5.71 -5.07
CA ASP A 89 23.30 -7.09 -4.86
C ASP A 89 22.35 -8.10 -5.53
N ASN A 90 21.07 -7.78 -5.70
CA ASN A 90 20.16 -8.60 -6.50
C ASN A 90 20.61 -8.64 -7.96
N GLU A 91 20.98 -7.49 -8.51
CA GLU A 91 21.39 -7.36 -9.91
C GLU A 91 22.75 -8.04 -10.16
N ASN A 92 23.70 -7.88 -9.24
CA ASN A 92 25.08 -8.34 -9.43
C ASN A 92 25.34 -9.76 -8.92
N PHE A 93 24.68 -10.18 -7.84
CA PHE A 93 24.98 -11.44 -7.14
C PHE A 93 23.81 -12.43 -7.14
N GLY A 94 22.73 -12.14 -7.88
CA GLY A 94 21.59 -13.07 -8.02
C GLY A 94 20.87 -13.36 -6.70
N ARG A 95 20.96 -12.45 -5.73
CA ARG A 95 20.18 -12.59 -4.49
C ARG A 95 18.68 -12.62 -4.80
N PRO A 96 17.87 -13.36 -4.02
CA PRO A 96 16.43 -13.35 -4.19
C PRO A 96 15.86 -11.94 -4.02
N ARG A 97 14.93 -11.55 -4.91
CA ARG A 97 14.20 -10.30 -4.81
C ARG A 97 13.33 -10.31 -3.55
N ILE A 98 13.39 -9.23 -2.78
CA ILE A 98 12.47 -8.97 -1.68
C ILE A 98 11.09 -8.69 -2.28
N ALA A 99 10.19 -9.67 -2.17
CA ALA A 99 8.89 -9.65 -2.82
C ALA A 99 7.75 -9.18 -1.89
N THR A 100 7.95 -9.26 -0.58
CA THR A 100 6.96 -8.90 0.43
C THR A 100 7.55 -7.89 1.42
N CYS A 101 6.67 -7.12 2.08
CA CYS A 101 7.11 -6.24 3.17
C CYS A 101 7.68 -7.04 4.34
N ASP A 102 7.15 -8.24 4.63
CA ASP A 102 7.69 -9.11 5.69
C ASP A 102 9.14 -9.52 5.43
N ASP A 103 9.50 -9.78 4.19
CA ASP A 103 10.88 -10.11 3.82
C ASP A 103 11.79 -8.89 3.90
N LEU A 104 11.28 -7.71 3.53
CA LEU A 104 11.99 -6.45 3.72
C LEU A 104 12.30 -6.24 5.22
N VAL A 105 11.34 -6.53 6.09
CA VAL A 105 11.47 -6.39 7.55
C VAL A 105 12.50 -7.31 8.14
N LYS A 106 12.52 -8.58 7.75
CA LYS A 106 13.51 -9.55 8.27
C LYS A 106 14.95 -9.16 7.96
N GLU A 107 15.14 -8.34 6.93
CA GLU A 107 16.45 -7.89 6.48
C GLU A 107 16.85 -6.49 6.99
N LEU A 108 15.93 -5.72 7.57
CA LEU A 108 16.15 -4.38 8.16
C LEU A 108 16.56 -4.44 9.63
#